data_AF-A0A7W8HAZ2-F1
#
_entry.id   AF-A0A7W8HAZ2-F1
#
_cell.length_a   1.000
_cell.length_b   1.000
_cell.length_c   1.000
_cell.angle_alpha   90.00
_cell.angle_beta   90.00
_cell.angle_gamma   90.00
#
_symmetry.space_group_name_H-M   'P 1'
#
loop_
_entity.id
_entity.type
_entity.pdbx_description
1 polymer ?
#
loop_
_entity_poly.entity_id
_entity_poly.type
_entity_poly.pdbx_seq_one_letter_code
_entity_poly.pdbx_strand_id
1 'polypeptide(L)'
;MKKRILALFLVMIMAAGALYGCGNDNDYDKGKDSGDSGQAGSQAADADEEPYELVVELIGSGVSQPDVEMVQDAINEITVPAINCTVKFREITIADHATQIGLLGSDGDRMDIIFVGYTTSMSDLVANGLLVGLGDLLEEYAPEMLEKAGVLMEACYVGDDYYCVPGNYYPAIEDTVVYDADTFEQYNIEIPENPENSYEYKNALFQNIMDSDFGGYAYSAGDGVSLNITGLHFDKLGSSMGSDGVYGVLMDMANDTEIVNIFDTDEYLQECLQLREWWENGVMVPDSLTSGTNFVAAMQARQVIANIASVNATYVPNNKKITGVETEGINFGDTYLTGTSIPEYGLGVTVTSERPDKAVQFLNLVMTNAELANLMNYGIEGVHYEKVSEHIIDYPEGVDASNVGYGIQIVSFGDSAEIYQRAPFTEEWYETLDQYSAENAQLSQAFGYVFDSSSVRTQVAAVSSVIGEYNPSLMCGMVEDVEGRVEEFRAALKTAGIDDIIAENQRQFDEWRASKAK
;
A
#
# COMPACT_ATOMS: atom_id res chain seq x y z
N MET A 1 -41.63 -31.68 20.32
CA MET A 1 -41.64 -31.32 21.77
C MET A 1 -40.35 -31.64 22.53
N LYS A 2 -39.36 -32.37 21.98
CA LYS A 2 -38.07 -32.61 22.68
C LYS A 2 -36.94 -31.59 22.38
N LYS A 3 -37.13 -30.66 21.43
CA LYS A 3 -36.14 -29.61 21.12
C LYS A 3 -36.41 -28.25 21.79
N ARG A 4 -37.56 -28.09 22.48
CA ARG A 4 -37.92 -26.86 23.21
C ARG A 4 -37.63 -26.90 24.71
N ILE A 5 -37.22 -28.06 25.24
CA ILE A 5 -36.89 -28.25 26.67
C ILE A 5 -35.38 -28.09 26.92
N LEU A 6 -34.54 -28.27 25.90
CA LEU A 6 -33.09 -28.11 26.02
C LEU A 6 -32.65 -26.63 26.00
N ALA A 7 -33.38 -25.76 25.30
CA ALA A 7 -33.12 -24.33 25.23
C ALA A 7 -33.46 -23.58 26.54
N LEU A 8 -34.35 -24.14 27.38
CA LEU A 8 -34.71 -23.56 28.68
C LEU A 8 -33.76 -23.96 29.82
N PHE A 9 -32.87 -24.94 29.60
CA PHE A 9 -31.90 -25.39 30.60
C PHE A 9 -30.52 -24.69 30.48
N LEU A 10 -30.20 -24.14 29.31
CA LEU A 10 -28.93 -23.41 29.07
C LEU A 10 -28.99 -21.93 29.50
N VAL A 11 -30.17 -21.32 29.51
CA VAL A 11 -30.36 -19.92 29.96
C VAL A 11 -30.32 -19.81 31.50
N MET A 12 -30.47 -20.92 32.23
CA MET A 12 -30.52 -20.94 33.70
C MET A 12 -29.14 -21.16 34.37
N ILE A 13 -28.08 -21.44 33.60
CA ILE A 13 -26.72 -21.66 34.14
C ILE A 13 -25.83 -20.40 34.02
N MET A 14 -26.18 -19.43 33.17
CA MET A 14 -25.44 -18.16 33.05
C MET A 14 -25.84 -17.07 34.08
N ALA A 15 -26.81 -17.34 34.95
CA ALA A 15 -27.30 -16.36 35.94
C ALA A 15 -26.82 -16.61 37.38
N ALA A 16 -25.87 -17.51 37.61
CA ALA A 16 -25.35 -17.84 38.93
C ALA A 16 -23.82 -17.72 38.96
N GLY A 17 -23.33 -16.48 39.04
CA GLY A 17 -21.89 -16.23 39.13
C GLY A 17 -21.49 -14.78 39.31
N ALA A 18 -22.34 -13.94 39.90
CA ALA A 18 -21.95 -12.62 40.36
C ALA A 18 -22.40 -12.44 41.81
N LEU A 19 -21.46 -11.95 42.64
CA LEU A 19 -21.58 -11.43 44.01
C LEU A 19 -21.30 -12.41 45.16
N TYR A 20 -20.05 -12.37 45.64
CA TYR A 20 -19.56 -12.19 47.03
C TYR A 20 -18.06 -12.55 47.03
N GLY A 21 -17.08 -11.79 47.53
CA GLY A 21 -16.99 -10.52 48.24
C GLY A 21 -15.54 -10.33 48.75
N CYS A 22 -15.16 -9.08 49.03
CA CYS A 22 -14.07 -8.56 49.90
C CYS A 22 -12.68 -9.25 49.84
N GLY A 23 -11.57 -8.59 49.51
CA GLY A 23 -11.07 -7.30 50.00
C GLY A 23 -9.88 -7.54 50.95
N ASN A 24 -8.67 -7.10 50.57
CA ASN A 24 -7.64 -6.62 51.51
C ASN A 24 -6.53 -5.83 50.79
N ASP A 25 -6.07 -4.80 51.50
CA ASP A 25 -5.09 -3.77 51.14
C ASP A 25 -3.70 -4.29 50.71
N ASN A 26 -3.03 -3.51 49.85
CA ASN A 26 -1.65 -3.07 50.06
C ASN A 26 -1.31 -1.85 49.18
N ASP A 27 -1.36 -0.69 49.84
CA ASP A 27 -0.38 0.40 49.81
C ASP A 27 0.44 0.59 48.52
N TYR A 28 0.04 1.58 47.70
CA TYR A 28 0.91 2.22 46.71
C TYR A 28 1.35 3.57 47.27
N ASP A 29 2.56 3.60 47.82
CA ASP A 29 3.20 4.81 48.29
C ASP A 29 3.74 5.63 47.10
N LYS A 30 3.42 6.93 47.13
CA LYS A 30 3.84 7.95 46.17
C LYS A 30 5.14 8.57 46.69
N GLY A 31 6.27 8.08 46.19
CA GLY A 31 7.57 8.73 46.34
C GLY A 31 7.84 9.71 45.21
N LYS A 32 7.59 11.00 45.46
CA LYS A 32 8.08 12.13 44.67
C LYS A 32 9.55 12.37 45.04
N ASP A 33 10.44 12.44 44.06
CA ASP A 33 11.46 13.49 44.06
C ASP A 33 11.86 13.88 42.64
N SER A 34 12.38 15.09 42.53
CA SER A 34 12.36 15.95 41.35
C SER A 34 13.77 16.39 40.96
N GLY A 35 14.05 16.37 39.65
CA GLY A 35 15.03 17.23 38.97
C GLY A 35 16.40 16.61 38.68
N ASP A 36 16.72 16.39 37.40
CA ASP A 36 17.55 17.31 36.61
C ASP A 36 17.55 16.89 35.12
N SER A 37 17.71 17.89 34.26
CA SER A 37 17.70 17.84 32.80
C SER A 37 19.01 17.35 32.19
N GLY A 38 18.90 16.62 31.06
CA GLY A 38 19.86 16.72 29.96
C GLY A 38 20.72 15.49 29.68
N GLN A 39 20.60 15.04 28.43
CA GLN A 39 21.60 14.42 27.55
C GLN A 39 21.36 12.93 27.21
N ALA A 40 20.96 12.74 25.95
CA ALA A 40 20.84 11.47 25.25
C ALA A 40 22.15 10.67 25.35
N GLY A 41 22.04 9.48 25.93
CA GLY A 41 23.10 8.49 25.96
C GLY A 41 22.55 7.21 25.33
N SER A 42 23.15 6.81 24.22
CA SER A 42 23.07 5.43 23.71
C SER A 42 23.37 4.48 24.88
N GLN A 43 22.35 3.76 25.33
CA GLN A 43 22.55 2.61 26.20
C GLN A 43 23.03 1.47 25.31
N ALA A 44 24.31 1.14 25.40
CA ALA A 44 24.80 -0.15 24.96
C ALA A 44 24.01 -1.25 25.66
N ALA A 45 23.63 -2.29 24.91
CA ALA A 45 22.90 -3.44 25.43
C ALA A 45 23.53 -4.00 26.72
N ASP A 46 22.69 -4.31 27.70
CA ASP A 46 23.12 -4.99 28.93
C ASP A 46 23.56 -6.41 28.56
N ALA A 47 24.86 -6.67 28.63
CA ALA A 47 25.50 -7.86 28.05
C ALA A 47 25.20 -9.18 28.80
N ASP A 48 24.37 -9.14 29.84
CA ASP A 48 24.01 -10.28 30.69
C ASP A 48 22.59 -10.85 30.39
N GLU A 49 21.79 -10.23 29.52
CA GLU A 49 20.48 -10.76 29.07
C GLU A 49 20.64 -11.62 27.80
N GLU A 50 20.02 -12.81 27.76
CA GLU A 50 20.00 -13.62 26.52
C GLU A 50 19.32 -12.84 25.39
N PRO A 51 19.86 -12.88 24.15
CA PRO A 51 19.26 -12.17 23.02
C PRO A 51 17.80 -12.56 22.80
N TYR A 52 16.92 -11.58 22.61
CA TYR A 52 15.53 -11.84 22.28
C TYR A 52 15.41 -12.23 20.80
N GLU A 53 14.75 -13.35 20.50
CA GLU A 53 14.48 -13.75 19.11
C GLU A 53 13.23 -13.04 18.58
N LEU A 54 13.43 -12.09 17.66
CA LEU A 54 12.40 -11.40 16.90
C LEU A 54 11.93 -12.27 15.73
N VAL A 55 10.62 -12.52 15.65
CA VAL A 55 9.99 -13.20 14.51
C VAL A 55 9.47 -12.16 13.53
N VAL A 56 10.12 -12.05 12.36
CA VAL A 56 9.83 -11.05 11.34
C VAL A 56 9.18 -11.71 10.14
N GLU A 57 8.10 -11.13 9.64
CA GLU A 57 7.44 -11.61 8.43
C GLU A 57 8.31 -11.45 7.19
N LEU A 58 8.31 -12.46 6.32
CA LEU A 58 8.93 -12.41 4.99
C LEU A 58 7.92 -12.91 3.94
N ILE A 59 7.41 -12.01 3.11
CA ILE A 59 6.37 -12.35 2.14
C ILE A 59 7.00 -12.79 0.82
N GLY A 60 6.76 -14.04 0.42
CA GLY A 60 7.27 -14.64 -0.81
C GLY A 60 6.17 -15.02 -1.81
N SER A 61 6.60 -15.35 -3.02
CA SER A 61 5.74 -15.94 -4.06
C SER A 61 5.52 -17.45 -3.89
N GLY A 62 6.14 -18.07 -2.87
CA GLY A 62 6.14 -19.52 -2.62
C GLY A 62 7.33 -20.27 -3.24
N VAL A 63 8.29 -19.56 -3.85
CA VAL A 63 9.57 -20.14 -4.27
C VAL A 63 10.44 -20.40 -3.03
N SER A 64 11.06 -21.57 -2.98
CA SER A 64 11.89 -21.99 -1.85
C SER A 64 13.16 -21.14 -1.73
N GLN A 65 13.46 -20.65 -0.52
CA GLN A 65 14.69 -19.93 -0.19
C GLN A 65 15.55 -20.75 0.79
N PRO A 66 16.33 -21.74 0.30
CA PRO A 66 17.09 -22.64 1.16
C PRO A 66 18.16 -21.95 2.03
N ASP A 67 18.60 -20.74 1.65
CA ASP A 67 19.68 -20.03 2.32
C ASP A 67 19.19 -19.02 3.37
N VAL A 68 17.89 -19.02 3.72
CA VAL A 68 17.31 -18.15 4.76
C VAL A 68 18.07 -18.23 6.09
N GLU A 69 18.42 -19.45 6.55
CA GLU A 69 19.16 -19.61 7.81
C GLU A 69 20.56 -18.97 7.75
N MET A 70 21.25 -19.10 6.60
CA MET A 70 22.55 -18.48 6.38
C MET A 70 22.46 -16.95 6.42
N VAL A 71 21.42 -16.37 5.84
CA VAL A 71 21.20 -14.92 5.85
C VAL A 71 20.79 -14.42 7.23
N GLN A 72 19.94 -15.15 7.95
CA GLN A 72 19.60 -14.86 9.34
C GLN A 72 20.84 -14.84 10.24
N ASP A 73 21.77 -15.78 10.07
CA ASP A 73 23.02 -15.80 10.84
C ASP A 73 23.84 -14.53 10.58
N ALA A 74 23.96 -14.08 9.32
CA ALA A 74 24.63 -12.83 8.97
C ALA A 74 23.90 -11.59 9.55
N ILE A 75 22.57 -11.58 9.53
CA ILE A 75 21.76 -10.53 10.18
C ILE A 75 22.04 -10.49 11.68
N ASN A 76 22.13 -11.66 12.34
CA ASN A 76 22.36 -11.77 13.78
C ASN A 76 23.73 -11.22 14.21
N GLU A 77 24.74 -11.26 13.34
CA GLU A 77 26.04 -10.62 13.59
C GLU A 77 25.93 -9.09 13.76
N ILE A 78 24.89 -8.46 13.19
CA ILE A 78 24.59 -7.04 13.32
C ILE A 78 23.61 -6.78 14.47
N THR A 79 22.51 -7.52 14.54
CA THR A 79 21.40 -7.21 15.47
C THR A 79 21.73 -7.55 16.92
N VAL A 80 22.51 -8.60 17.18
CA VAL A 80 22.90 -8.97 18.55
C VAL A 80 23.73 -7.87 19.21
N PRO A 81 24.86 -7.39 18.64
CA PRO A 81 25.61 -6.31 19.26
C PRO A 81 24.88 -4.96 19.26
N ALA A 82 24.02 -4.69 18.28
CA ALA A 82 23.30 -3.42 18.18
C ALA A 82 22.15 -3.30 19.18
N ILE A 83 21.30 -4.33 19.29
CA ILE A 83 20.03 -4.27 20.02
C ILE A 83 19.77 -5.52 20.91
N ASN A 84 20.73 -6.43 21.03
CA ASN A 84 20.60 -7.71 21.75
C ASN A 84 19.41 -8.56 21.27
N CYS A 85 19.26 -8.69 19.95
CA CYS A 85 18.22 -9.52 19.35
C CYS A 85 18.78 -10.42 18.26
N THR A 86 18.16 -11.58 18.08
CA THR A 86 18.30 -12.39 16.87
C THR A 86 17.03 -12.26 16.02
N VAL A 87 17.15 -12.51 14.72
CA VAL A 87 16.04 -12.46 13.76
C VAL A 87 15.72 -13.85 13.26
N LYS A 88 14.45 -14.20 13.31
CA LYS A 88 13.87 -15.39 12.70
C LYS A 88 12.83 -14.97 11.68
N PHE A 89 13.04 -15.27 10.41
CA PHE A 89 12.03 -15.03 9.39
C PHE A 89 10.92 -16.07 9.46
N ARG A 90 9.67 -15.59 9.34
CA ARG A 90 8.50 -16.41 9.05
C ARG A 90 8.09 -16.16 7.61
N GLU A 91 8.43 -17.11 6.74
CA GLU A 91 8.06 -17.04 5.33
C GLU A 91 6.57 -17.33 5.14
N ILE A 92 5.87 -16.39 4.50
CA ILE A 92 4.44 -16.50 4.19
C ILE A 92 4.24 -16.23 2.71
N THR A 93 3.44 -17.04 2.03
CA THR A 93 3.12 -16.76 0.62
C THR A 93 2.12 -15.60 0.53
N ILE A 94 2.20 -14.79 -0.52
CA ILE A 94 1.20 -13.73 -0.77
C ILE A 94 -0.24 -14.27 -0.74
N ALA A 95 -0.47 -15.49 -1.23
CA ALA A 95 -1.78 -16.11 -1.27
C ALA A 95 -2.32 -16.47 0.13
N ASP A 96 -1.42 -16.81 1.05
CA ASP A 96 -1.78 -17.21 2.42
C ASP A 96 -1.74 -16.04 3.40
N HIS A 97 -1.13 -14.90 3.03
CA HIS A 97 -0.84 -13.77 3.91
C HIS A 97 -2.05 -13.27 4.71
N ALA A 98 -3.15 -12.90 4.04
CA ALA A 98 -4.36 -12.42 4.72
C ALA A 98 -4.94 -13.45 5.72
N THR A 99 -4.87 -14.75 5.37
CA THR A 99 -5.37 -15.82 6.24
C THR A 99 -4.46 -16.01 7.44
N GLN A 100 -3.13 -15.98 7.26
CA GLN A 100 -2.17 -16.17 8.34
C GLN A 100 -2.19 -15.00 9.33
N ILE A 101 -2.26 -13.76 8.85
CA ILE A 101 -2.40 -12.58 9.71
C ILE A 101 -3.70 -12.64 10.52
N GLY A 102 -4.82 -13.02 9.90
CA GLY A 102 -6.09 -13.17 10.60
C GLY A 102 -6.13 -14.27 11.67
N LEU A 103 -5.14 -15.16 11.71
CA LEU A 103 -4.99 -16.22 12.71
C LEU A 103 -4.05 -15.84 13.87
N LEU A 104 -3.40 -14.66 13.81
CA LEU A 104 -2.57 -14.13 14.88
C LEU A 104 -3.36 -14.08 16.20
N GLY A 105 -2.71 -14.52 17.29
CA GLY A 105 -3.34 -14.63 18.60
C GLY A 105 -3.94 -16.00 18.93
N SER A 106 -3.84 -16.98 18.03
CA SER A 106 -4.00 -18.41 18.37
C SER A 106 -2.73 -18.93 19.05
N ASP A 107 -2.88 -19.80 20.06
CA ASP A 107 -1.74 -20.37 20.82
C ASP A 107 -0.67 -20.96 19.88
N GLY A 108 0.53 -20.36 19.83
CA GLY A 108 1.71 -20.87 19.15
C GLY A 108 2.18 -20.11 17.90
N ASP A 109 1.39 -19.17 17.37
CA ASP A 109 1.70 -18.45 16.12
C ASP A 109 2.28 -17.04 16.38
N ARG A 110 3.38 -16.94 17.13
CA ARG A 110 4.06 -15.66 17.41
C ARG A 110 4.60 -15.01 16.14
N MET A 111 4.41 -13.71 15.99
CA MET A 111 5.05 -12.88 14.96
C MET A 111 5.24 -11.48 15.55
N ASP A 112 6.47 -11.00 15.67
CA ASP A 112 6.73 -9.70 16.29
C ASP A 112 6.43 -8.55 15.31
N ILE A 113 6.88 -8.68 14.06
CA ILE A 113 6.77 -7.63 13.03
C ILE A 113 6.08 -8.18 11.78
N ILE A 114 5.12 -7.42 11.25
CA ILE A 114 4.37 -7.74 10.02
C ILE A 114 4.32 -6.55 9.06
N PHE A 115 4.05 -6.84 7.79
CA PHE A 115 3.64 -5.84 6.83
C PHE A 115 2.15 -5.51 7.03
N VAL A 116 1.91 -4.28 7.41
CA VAL A 116 0.60 -3.65 7.49
C VAL A 116 0.18 -3.22 6.08
N GLY A 117 -1.11 -3.26 5.78
CA GLY A 117 -1.68 -2.70 4.54
C GLY A 117 -1.43 -3.48 3.25
N TYR A 118 -0.57 -4.51 3.24
CA TYR A 118 -0.20 -5.21 2.00
C TYR A 118 -1.32 -6.03 1.39
N THR A 119 -1.92 -6.96 2.15
CA THR A 119 -3.15 -7.68 1.72
C THR A 119 -4.32 -7.50 2.68
N THR A 120 -4.09 -6.82 3.80
CA THR A 120 -5.09 -6.54 4.85
C THR A 120 -4.88 -5.10 5.29
N SER A 121 -5.94 -4.29 5.27
CA SER A 121 -5.83 -2.87 5.60
C SER A 121 -5.36 -2.64 7.03
N MET A 122 -4.64 -1.54 7.28
CA MET A 122 -4.24 -1.14 8.65
C MET A 122 -5.46 -1.04 9.58
N SER A 123 -6.53 -0.40 9.11
CA SER A 123 -7.77 -0.22 9.86
C SER A 123 -8.38 -1.54 10.31
N ASP A 124 -8.37 -2.57 9.45
CA ASP A 124 -8.88 -3.90 9.82
C ASP A 124 -7.99 -4.57 10.89
N LEU A 125 -6.68 -4.42 10.80
CA LEU A 125 -5.75 -4.99 11.79
C LEU A 125 -5.93 -4.33 13.16
N VAL A 126 -6.10 -3.01 13.19
CA VAL A 126 -6.37 -2.24 14.42
C VAL A 126 -7.75 -2.61 14.98
N ALA A 127 -8.79 -2.65 14.14
CA ALA A 127 -10.14 -2.99 14.57
C ALA A 127 -10.26 -4.42 15.15
N ASN A 128 -9.43 -5.35 14.68
CA ASN A 128 -9.34 -6.71 15.21
C ASN A 128 -8.37 -6.84 16.40
N GLY A 129 -7.72 -5.75 16.83
CA GLY A 129 -6.82 -5.73 17.98
C GLY A 129 -5.53 -6.52 17.78
N LEU A 130 -5.01 -6.56 16.54
CA LEU A 130 -3.83 -7.36 16.19
C LEU A 130 -2.51 -6.58 16.31
N LEU A 131 -2.56 -5.25 16.40
CA LEU A 131 -1.39 -4.37 16.44
C LEU A 131 -1.23 -3.69 17.80
N VAL A 132 0.03 -3.46 18.19
CA VAL A 132 0.43 -2.67 19.35
C VAL A 132 0.46 -1.18 18.95
N GLY A 133 -0.06 -0.31 19.82
CA GLY A 133 0.12 1.14 19.67
C GLY A 133 1.59 1.53 19.92
N LEU A 134 2.16 2.30 19.00
CA LEU A 134 3.61 2.48 18.90
C LEU A 134 4.10 3.84 19.41
N GLY A 135 3.24 4.83 19.67
CA GLY A 135 3.63 6.23 19.90
C GLY A 135 4.76 6.41 20.90
N ASP A 136 4.56 5.99 22.15
CA ASP A 136 5.58 6.11 23.21
C ASP A 136 6.87 5.34 22.87
N LEU A 137 6.73 4.17 22.24
CA LEU A 137 7.87 3.32 21.87
C LEU A 137 8.70 3.94 20.74
N LEU A 138 8.05 4.57 19.76
CA LEU A 138 8.72 5.22 18.63
C LEU A 138 9.53 6.43 19.10
N GLU A 139 8.96 7.25 20.00
CA GLU A 139 9.66 8.40 20.57
C GLU A 139 10.91 7.98 21.36
N GLU A 140 10.83 6.89 22.12
CA GLU A 140 11.95 6.42 22.94
C GLU A 140 13.02 5.66 22.14
N TYR A 141 12.59 4.78 21.22
CA TYR A 141 13.48 3.79 20.60
C TYR A 141 13.72 3.96 19.10
N ALA A 142 12.97 4.83 18.42
CA ALA A 142 13.10 5.04 16.98
C ALA A 142 13.13 6.52 16.50
N PRO A 143 13.86 7.42 17.19
CA PRO A 143 13.82 8.85 16.85
C PRO A 143 14.38 9.17 15.46
N GLU A 144 15.41 8.46 14.99
CA GLU A 144 16.02 8.71 13.68
C GLU A 144 15.08 8.30 12.54
N MET A 145 14.43 7.14 12.68
CA MET A 145 13.40 6.69 11.75
C MET A 145 12.21 7.65 11.72
N LEU A 146 11.74 8.14 12.88
CA LEU A 146 10.68 9.15 12.95
C LEU A 146 11.04 10.45 12.23
N GLU A 147 12.29 10.93 12.41
CA GLU A 147 12.78 12.13 11.72
C GLU A 147 12.75 11.95 10.20
N LYS A 148 13.22 10.81 9.69
CA LYS A 148 13.18 10.49 8.25
C LYS A 148 11.76 10.33 7.71
N ALA A 149 10.88 9.66 8.45
CA ALA A 149 9.50 9.42 8.03
C ALA A 149 8.69 10.73 7.96
N GLY A 150 8.94 11.67 8.87
CA GLY A 150 8.35 13.00 8.85
C GLY A 150 6.82 12.96 8.77
N VAL A 151 6.24 13.71 7.81
CA VAL A 151 4.79 13.81 7.62
C VAL A 151 4.14 12.47 7.28
N LEU A 152 4.87 11.51 6.70
CA LEU A 152 4.32 10.20 6.33
C LEU A 152 3.73 9.44 7.53
N MET A 153 4.27 9.68 8.73
CA MET A 153 3.73 9.10 9.97
C MET A 153 2.27 9.47 10.20
N GLU A 154 1.79 10.61 9.69
CA GLU A 154 0.37 11.00 9.84
C GLU A 154 -0.59 9.99 9.21
N ALA A 155 -0.16 9.28 8.16
CA ALA A 155 -0.94 8.23 7.52
C ALA A 155 -0.88 6.88 8.27
N CYS A 156 0.01 6.74 9.25
CA CYS A 156 0.14 5.55 10.08
C CYS A 156 -0.66 5.63 11.40
N TYR A 157 -1.39 6.73 11.61
CA TYR A 157 -2.18 6.98 12.80
C TYR A 157 -3.63 6.56 12.59
N VAL A 158 -4.19 5.77 13.51
CA VAL A 158 -5.59 5.31 13.47
C VAL A 158 -6.20 5.46 14.85
N GLY A 159 -7.27 6.25 14.98
CA GLY A 159 -7.94 6.45 16.27
C GLY A 159 -7.10 7.28 17.24
N ASP A 160 -6.33 6.63 18.11
CA ASP A 160 -5.62 7.24 19.23
C ASP A 160 -4.09 7.07 19.23
N ASP A 161 -3.53 6.27 18.31
CA ASP A 161 -2.09 5.98 18.28
C ASP A 161 -1.59 5.66 16.85
N TYR A 162 -0.27 5.54 16.70
CA TYR A 162 0.41 5.01 15.51
C TYR A 162 0.46 3.49 15.57
N TYR A 163 0.12 2.82 14.48
CA TYR A 163 0.06 1.34 14.43
C TYR A 163 1.01 0.71 13.41
N CYS A 164 1.70 1.53 12.63
CA CYS A 164 2.80 1.10 11.78
C CYS A 164 3.81 2.23 11.56
N VAL A 165 4.87 1.92 10.84
CA VAL A 165 5.85 2.89 10.33
C VAL A 165 5.92 2.77 8.80
N PRO A 166 6.09 3.86 8.03
CA PRO A 166 6.17 3.79 6.58
C PRO A 166 7.34 2.92 6.12
N GLY A 167 7.10 1.94 5.25
CA GLY A 167 8.14 1.16 4.60
C GLY A 167 8.71 1.80 3.33
N ASN A 168 8.14 2.93 2.89
CA ASN A 168 8.63 3.69 1.74
C ASN A 168 8.59 5.20 2.06
N TYR A 169 9.76 5.85 1.99
CA TYR A 169 9.90 7.30 2.20
C TYR A 169 9.75 8.15 0.94
N TYR A 170 9.62 7.49 -0.23
CA TYR A 170 9.39 8.13 -1.52
C TYR A 170 8.09 7.62 -2.18
N PRO A 171 6.92 7.78 -1.54
CA PRO A 171 5.67 7.16 -1.97
C PRO A 171 4.85 8.02 -2.94
N ALA A 172 5.26 9.26 -3.23
CA ALA A 172 4.50 10.12 -4.11
C ALA A 172 4.42 9.51 -5.52
N ILE A 173 3.45 9.99 -6.28
CA ILE A 173 3.20 9.56 -7.65
C ILE A 173 3.04 10.78 -8.54
N GLU A 174 3.22 10.58 -9.83
CA GLU A 174 2.95 11.58 -10.85
C GLU A 174 2.25 10.89 -12.02
N ASP A 175 1.43 11.62 -12.77
CA ASP A 175 0.86 11.04 -13.98
C ASP A 175 1.94 11.01 -15.06
N THR A 176 2.05 9.92 -15.81
CA THR A 176 3.12 9.73 -16.80
C THR A 176 2.61 8.96 -18.01
N VAL A 177 3.01 9.37 -19.21
CA VAL A 177 2.97 8.51 -20.40
C VAL A 177 4.10 7.50 -20.28
N VAL A 178 3.76 6.22 -20.14
CA VAL A 178 4.73 5.13 -20.20
C VAL A 178 4.58 4.43 -21.55
N TYR A 179 5.66 4.36 -22.33
CA TYR A 179 5.60 3.83 -23.71
C TYR A 179 6.79 2.93 -24.05
N ASP A 180 6.57 1.99 -24.99
CA ASP A 180 7.59 1.12 -25.60
C ASP A 180 8.41 1.94 -26.60
N ALA A 181 9.60 2.39 -26.19
CA ALA A 181 10.42 3.34 -26.94
C ALA A 181 10.88 2.76 -28.28
N ASP A 182 11.35 1.51 -28.29
CA ASP A 182 11.77 0.80 -29.50
C ASP A 182 10.62 0.69 -30.52
N THR A 183 9.40 0.41 -30.04
CA THR A 183 8.24 0.25 -30.92
C THR A 183 7.74 1.58 -31.47
N PHE A 184 7.78 2.64 -30.66
CA PHE A 184 7.48 4.00 -31.13
C PHE A 184 8.45 4.45 -32.22
N GLU A 185 9.76 4.21 -32.05
CA GLU A 185 10.76 4.50 -33.08
C GLU A 185 10.54 3.64 -34.33
N GLN A 186 10.33 2.32 -34.17
CA GLN A 186 10.16 1.38 -35.27
C GLN A 186 8.98 1.76 -36.19
N TYR A 187 7.86 2.20 -35.61
CA TYR A 187 6.64 2.56 -36.33
C TYR A 187 6.48 4.06 -36.58
N ASN A 188 7.48 4.88 -36.20
CA ASN A 188 7.47 6.33 -36.33
C ASN A 188 6.20 6.95 -35.70
N ILE A 189 5.86 6.51 -34.50
CA ILE A 189 4.72 7.00 -33.73
C ILE A 189 5.13 8.29 -33.02
N GLU A 190 4.42 9.38 -33.29
CA GLU A 190 4.70 10.67 -32.65
C GLU A 190 4.01 10.75 -31.28
N ILE A 191 4.73 11.26 -30.29
CA ILE A 191 4.16 11.63 -28.99
C ILE A 191 3.68 13.09 -29.08
N PRO A 192 2.42 13.40 -28.75
CA PRO A 192 1.91 14.77 -28.81
C PRO A 192 2.71 15.74 -27.93
N GLU A 193 2.85 16.99 -28.38
CA GLU A 193 3.41 18.08 -27.58
C GLU A 193 2.42 18.53 -26.48
N ASN A 194 2.94 19.13 -25.40
CA ASN A 194 2.18 19.62 -24.22
C ASN A 194 1.57 18.49 -23.39
N PRO A 195 2.38 17.81 -22.57
CA PRO A 195 1.90 16.72 -21.74
C PRO A 195 1.03 17.32 -20.62
N GLU A 196 -0.28 17.25 -20.80
CA GLU A 196 -1.27 17.31 -19.72
C GLU A 196 -2.14 16.05 -19.81
N ASN A 197 -2.47 15.46 -18.66
CA ASN A 197 -3.37 14.30 -18.60
C ASN A 197 -4.81 14.74 -18.96
N SER A 198 -5.09 14.84 -20.26
CA SER A 198 -6.35 15.33 -20.80
C SER A 198 -6.90 14.38 -21.86
N TYR A 199 -8.22 14.46 -22.11
CA TYR A 199 -8.85 13.69 -23.19
C TYR A 199 -8.26 14.04 -24.56
N GLU A 200 -7.98 15.32 -24.83
CA GLU A 200 -7.37 15.75 -26.09
C GLU A 200 -6.00 15.11 -26.30
N TYR A 201 -5.14 15.13 -25.27
CA TYR A 201 -3.82 14.51 -25.32
C TYR A 201 -3.92 12.99 -25.52
N LYS A 202 -4.76 12.31 -24.73
CA LYS A 202 -5.00 10.86 -24.86
C LYS A 202 -5.51 10.49 -26.25
N ASN A 203 -6.48 11.23 -26.77
CA ASN A 203 -7.04 11.00 -28.10
C ASN A 203 -5.99 11.16 -29.19
N ALA A 204 -5.15 12.20 -29.11
CA ALA A 204 -4.06 12.40 -30.07
C ALA A 204 -3.02 11.27 -30.00
N LEU A 205 -2.57 10.89 -28.81
CA LEU A 205 -1.60 9.81 -28.61
C LEU A 205 -2.14 8.48 -29.14
N PHE A 206 -3.38 8.14 -28.76
CA PHE A 206 -4.00 6.89 -29.18
C PHE A 206 -4.27 6.86 -30.68
N GLN A 207 -4.68 7.99 -31.28
CA GLN A 207 -4.84 8.08 -32.73
C GLN A 207 -3.50 7.87 -33.46
N ASN A 208 -2.40 8.45 -32.97
CA ASN A 208 -1.07 8.24 -33.56
C ASN A 208 -0.65 6.76 -33.52
N ILE A 209 -0.99 6.03 -32.45
CA ILE A 209 -0.77 4.58 -32.35
C ILE A 209 -1.64 3.84 -33.38
N MET A 210 -2.94 4.16 -33.45
CA MET A 210 -3.89 3.47 -34.33
C MET A 210 -3.66 3.74 -35.82
N ASP A 211 -3.11 4.91 -36.19
CA ASP A 211 -2.75 5.26 -37.57
C ASP A 211 -1.41 4.69 -38.03
N SER A 212 -0.63 4.11 -37.09
CA SER A 212 0.65 3.48 -37.38
C SER A 212 0.48 2.06 -37.94
N ASP A 213 1.59 1.45 -38.37
CA ASP A 213 1.62 0.03 -38.77
C ASP A 213 1.64 -0.94 -37.57
N PHE A 214 1.51 -0.44 -36.33
CA PHE A 214 1.38 -1.28 -35.14
C PHE A 214 0.05 -2.05 -35.17
N GLY A 215 0.13 -3.39 -35.13
CA GLY A 215 -1.04 -4.26 -35.27
C GLY A 215 -1.85 -4.51 -33.99
N GLY A 216 -1.62 -3.72 -32.93
CA GLY A 216 -2.27 -3.86 -31.63
C GLY A 216 -3.29 -2.76 -31.34
N TYR A 217 -3.43 -2.45 -30.05
CA TYR A 217 -4.37 -1.50 -29.47
C TYR A 217 -3.60 -0.39 -28.75
N ALA A 218 -4.24 0.75 -28.49
CA ALA A 218 -3.62 1.85 -27.77
C ALA A 218 -3.88 1.79 -26.26
N TYR A 219 -4.96 1.14 -25.82
CA TYR A 219 -5.38 1.16 -24.42
C TYR A 219 -5.92 -0.20 -23.94
N SER A 220 -5.67 -0.53 -22.67
CA SER A 220 -6.35 -1.62 -21.98
C SER A 220 -7.06 -1.11 -20.74
N ALA A 221 -8.34 -1.44 -20.58
CA ALA A 221 -9.13 -1.10 -19.40
C ALA A 221 -8.93 -2.09 -18.23
N GLY A 222 -8.15 -3.16 -18.42
CA GLY A 222 -8.08 -4.24 -17.43
C GLY A 222 -9.45 -4.88 -17.21
N ASP A 223 -9.87 -5.01 -15.96
CA ASP A 223 -11.19 -5.53 -15.58
C ASP A 223 -12.26 -4.44 -15.37
N GLY A 224 -11.91 -3.15 -15.55
CA GLY A 224 -12.78 -2.01 -15.31
C GLY A 224 -13.14 -1.78 -13.83
N VAL A 225 -12.53 -2.50 -12.88
CA VAL A 225 -12.82 -2.35 -11.45
C VAL A 225 -12.21 -1.07 -10.92
N SER A 226 -11.00 -0.73 -11.37
CA SER A 226 -10.29 0.48 -10.98
C SER A 226 -10.98 1.74 -11.52
N LEU A 227 -11.24 2.69 -10.63
CA LEU A 227 -11.72 4.02 -10.99
C LEU A 227 -10.53 4.98 -11.15
N ASN A 228 -10.39 5.53 -12.34
CA ASN A 228 -9.50 6.63 -12.69
C ASN A 228 -10.31 7.59 -13.59
N ILE A 229 -10.16 8.90 -13.37
CA ILE A 229 -10.77 9.92 -14.22
C ILE A 229 -9.63 10.76 -14.79
N THR A 230 -9.65 10.93 -16.11
CA THR A 230 -8.62 11.66 -16.86
C THR A 230 -8.45 13.07 -16.32
N GLY A 231 -7.23 13.38 -15.88
CA GLY A 231 -6.83 14.71 -15.42
C GLY A 231 -7.26 15.07 -14.00
N LEU A 232 -7.82 14.14 -13.23
CA LEU A 232 -8.21 14.37 -11.84
C LEU A 232 -7.30 13.63 -10.86
N HIS A 233 -6.91 14.34 -9.79
CA HIS A 233 -6.20 13.79 -8.64
C HIS A 233 -7.14 13.82 -7.44
N PHE A 234 -7.91 12.75 -7.27
CA PHE A 234 -8.89 12.64 -6.19
C PHE A 234 -8.41 11.73 -5.06
N ASP A 235 -8.80 12.05 -3.83
CA ASP A 235 -8.51 11.23 -2.65
C ASP A 235 -9.73 10.39 -2.26
N LYS A 236 -9.52 9.09 -2.03
CA LYS A 236 -10.54 8.11 -1.61
C LYS A 236 -10.65 7.98 -0.08
N LEU A 237 -9.92 8.80 0.68
CA LEU A 237 -10.08 8.99 2.12
C LEU A 237 -9.80 7.73 2.93
N GLY A 238 -8.71 7.04 2.60
CA GLY A 238 -8.28 5.82 3.27
C GLY A 238 -9.05 4.56 2.84
N SER A 239 -9.91 4.66 1.82
CA SER A 239 -10.56 3.50 1.24
C SER A 239 -9.62 2.81 0.26
N SER A 240 -9.07 1.66 0.67
CA SER A 240 -8.13 0.87 -0.13
C SER A 240 -8.81 -0.25 -0.90
N MET A 241 -8.35 -0.46 -2.14
CA MET A 241 -8.58 -1.58 -3.07
C MET A 241 -9.97 -1.75 -3.72
N GLY A 242 -9.99 -1.61 -5.06
CA GLY A 242 -11.07 -2.10 -5.93
C GLY A 242 -12.26 -1.16 -6.17
N SER A 243 -13.35 -1.74 -6.68
CA SER A 243 -14.70 -1.13 -6.73
C SER A 243 -15.31 -0.99 -5.34
N ASP A 244 -14.80 -1.78 -4.39
CA ASP A 244 -15.11 -1.68 -2.98
C ASP A 244 -14.37 -0.45 -2.42
N GLY A 245 -15.04 0.40 -1.65
CA GLY A 245 -14.35 1.52 -0.99
C GLY A 245 -14.59 2.91 -1.54
N VAL A 246 -15.18 3.12 -2.72
CA VAL A 246 -15.43 4.51 -3.18
C VAL A 246 -16.67 5.09 -2.48
N TYR A 247 -16.47 5.56 -1.25
CA TYR A 247 -17.50 6.04 -0.32
C TYR A 247 -17.60 7.57 -0.25
N GLY A 248 -17.11 8.24 -1.28
CA GLY A 248 -16.92 9.67 -1.33
C GLY A 248 -15.46 10.03 -1.57
N VAL A 249 -15.24 11.11 -2.31
CA VAL A 249 -13.88 11.58 -2.65
C VAL A 249 -13.76 13.08 -2.46
N LEU A 250 -12.54 13.56 -2.25
CA LEU A 250 -12.17 14.93 -2.59
C LEU A 250 -11.79 14.94 -4.07
N MET A 251 -12.50 15.71 -4.91
CA MET A 251 -12.28 15.71 -6.37
C MET A 251 -10.93 16.31 -6.74
N ASP A 252 -10.60 17.46 -6.14
CA ASP A 252 -9.25 17.99 -6.04
C ASP A 252 -8.72 17.69 -4.65
N MET A 253 -7.93 16.62 -4.51
CA MET A 253 -7.40 16.22 -3.22
C MET A 253 -6.64 17.34 -2.51
N ALA A 254 -6.01 18.27 -3.23
CA ALA A 254 -5.11 19.25 -2.65
C ALA A 254 -5.84 20.51 -2.16
N ASN A 255 -7.03 20.80 -2.69
CA ASN A 255 -7.76 22.03 -2.40
C ASN A 255 -9.17 21.81 -1.84
N ASP A 256 -9.83 20.71 -2.20
CA ASP A 256 -11.21 20.48 -1.80
C ASP A 256 -11.33 20.02 -0.35
N THR A 257 -12.50 20.30 0.23
CA THR A 257 -12.85 19.85 1.57
C THR A 257 -14.26 19.28 1.67
N GLU A 258 -14.97 19.30 0.55
CA GLU A 258 -16.29 18.70 0.39
C GLU A 258 -16.12 17.32 -0.21
N ILE A 259 -16.69 16.32 0.45
CA ILE A 259 -16.68 14.93 0.04
C ILE A 259 -17.90 14.69 -0.84
N VAL A 260 -17.67 14.25 -2.08
CA VAL A 260 -18.73 14.07 -3.07
C VAL A 260 -18.80 12.63 -3.58
N ASN A 261 -19.97 12.24 -4.08
CA ASN A 261 -20.13 11.00 -4.82
C ASN A 261 -19.56 11.17 -6.22
N ILE A 262 -18.37 10.62 -6.48
CA ILE A 262 -17.74 10.66 -7.82
C ILE A 262 -18.64 10.11 -8.93
N PHE A 263 -19.49 9.11 -8.65
CA PHE A 263 -20.39 8.52 -9.65
C PHE A 263 -21.58 9.43 -10.01
N ASP A 264 -21.85 10.46 -9.21
CA ASP A 264 -22.90 11.47 -9.46
C ASP A 264 -22.34 12.73 -10.16
N THR A 265 -21.06 12.73 -10.56
CA THR A 265 -20.42 13.89 -11.22
C THR A 265 -20.47 13.82 -12.74
N ASP A 266 -20.29 14.99 -13.38
CA ASP A 266 -20.20 15.10 -14.84
C ASP A 266 -18.89 14.52 -15.37
N GLU A 267 -17.80 14.59 -14.58
CA GLU A 267 -16.50 14.05 -14.93
C GLU A 267 -16.53 12.52 -15.06
N TYR A 268 -17.26 11.83 -14.18
CA TYR A 268 -17.46 10.38 -14.30
C TYR A 268 -18.25 10.00 -15.56
N LEU A 269 -19.32 10.74 -15.86
CA LEU A 269 -20.09 10.52 -17.08
C LEU A 269 -19.21 10.73 -18.31
N GLN A 270 -18.40 11.79 -18.31
CA GLN A 270 -17.51 12.10 -19.42
C GLN A 270 -16.43 11.04 -19.64
N GLU A 271 -15.86 10.48 -18.56
CA GLU A 271 -14.90 9.39 -18.66
C GLU A 271 -15.56 8.14 -19.28
N CYS A 272 -16.78 7.78 -18.84
CA CYS A 272 -17.53 6.67 -19.42
C CYS A 272 -17.83 6.87 -20.92
N LEU A 273 -18.20 8.09 -21.31
CA LEU A 273 -18.45 8.44 -22.71
C LEU A 273 -17.17 8.34 -23.55
N GLN A 274 -16.04 8.81 -23.02
CA GLN A 274 -14.76 8.72 -23.73
C GLN A 274 -14.30 7.26 -23.89
N LEU A 275 -14.43 6.45 -22.85
CA LEU A 275 -14.11 5.02 -22.90
C LEU A 275 -15.02 4.29 -23.90
N ARG A 276 -16.30 4.67 -23.98
CA ARG A 276 -17.21 4.16 -25.01
C ARG A 276 -16.73 4.49 -26.42
N GLU A 277 -16.35 5.75 -26.65
CA GLU A 277 -15.82 6.19 -27.96
C GLU A 277 -14.56 5.42 -28.34
N TRP A 278 -13.61 5.23 -27.41
CA TRP A 278 -12.40 4.43 -27.64
C TRP A 278 -12.73 2.98 -27.96
N TRP A 279 -13.70 2.39 -27.26
CA TRP A 279 -14.14 1.02 -27.52
C TRP A 279 -14.77 0.88 -28.92
N GLU A 280 -15.66 1.80 -29.32
CA GLU A 280 -16.32 1.78 -30.64
C GLU A 280 -15.34 1.96 -31.80
N ASN A 281 -14.30 2.77 -31.58
CA ASN A 281 -13.27 3.03 -32.57
C ASN A 281 -12.15 1.97 -32.59
N GLY A 282 -12.25 0.90 -31.78
CA GLY A 282 -11.28 -0.19 -31.76
C GLY A 282 -9.93 0.17 -31.13
N VAL A 283 -9.89 1.25 -30.35
CA VAL A 283 -8.68 1.74 -29.64
C VAL A 283 -8.32 0.82 -28.47
N MET A 284 -9.33 0.17 -27.88
CA MET A 284 -9.21 -0.61 -26.66
C MET A 284 -9.09 -2.12 -26.92
N VAL A 285 -8.41 -2.83 -26.03
CA VAL A 285 -8.44 -4.30 -26.00
C VAL A 285 -9.89 -4.79 -25.82
N PRO A 286 -10.47 -5.52 -26.80
CA PRO A 286 -11.92 -5.69 -26.91
C PRO A 286 -12.53 -6.64 -25.88
N ASP A 287 -11.74 -7.51 -25.25
CA ASP A 287 -12.20 -8.51 -24.28
C ASP A 287 -11.87 -8.15 -22.83
N SER A 288 -11.43 -6.90 -22.56
CA SER A 288 -10.97 -6.39 -21.26
C SER A 288 -11.83 -6.87 -20.08
N LEU A 289 -13.15 -6.62 -20.10
CA LEU A 289 -14.07 -7.03 -19.02
C LEU A 289 -14.03 -8.53 -18.68
N THR A 290 -13.72 -9.39 -19.66
CA THR A 290 -13.66 -10.85 -19.48
C THR A 290 -12.26 -11.40 -19.29
N SER A 291 -11.26 -10.79 -19.93
CA SER A 291 -9.86 -11.21 -19.84
C SER A 291 -9.18 -10.66 -18.59
N GLY A 292 -9.61 -9.48 -18.11
CA GLY A 292 -9.00 -8.77 -16.99
C GLY A 292 -7.56 -8.34 -17.27
N THR A 293 -7.12 -8.38 -18.53
CA THR A 293 -5.72 -8.16 -18.89
C THR A 293 -5.36 -6.69 -18.66
N ASN A 294 -4.71 -6.40 -17.54
CA ASN A 294 -4.21 -5.06 -17.24
C ASN A 294 -3.12 -4.61 -18.23
N PHE A 295 -2.73 -3.34 -18.16
CA PHE A 295 -1.71 -2.76 -19.03
C PHE A 295 -0.40 -3.56 -19.06
N VAL A 296 0.15 -3.93 -17.90
CA VAL A 296 1.45 -4.62 -17.82
C VAL A 296 1.38 -5.97 -18.55
N ALA A 297 0.32 -6.74 -18.33
CA ALA A 297 0.11 -8.01 -19.01
C ALA A 297 -0.15 -7.83 -20.52
N ALA A 298 -0.92 -6.80 -20.91
CA ALA A 298 -1.19 -6.48 -22.31
C ALA A 298 0.09 -6.05 -23.06
N MET A 299 0.97 -5.28 -22.41
CA MET A 299 2.27 -4.86 -22.94
C MET A 299 3.22 -6.05 -23.06
N GLN A 300 3.27 -6.93 -22.06
CA GLN A 300 4.05 -8.18 -22.14
C GLN A 300 3.57 -9.08 -23.30
N ALA A 301 2.26 -9.10 -23.56
CA ALA A 301 1.66 -9.78 -24.70
C ALA A 301 1.78 -8.99 -26.03
N ARG A 302 2.43 -7.82 -26.03
CA ARG A 302 2.59 -6.90 -27.17
C ARG A 302 1.26 -6.48 -27.80
N GLN A 303 0.18 -6.43 -27.01
CA GLN A 303 -1.13 -5.96 -27.44
C GLN A 303 -1.25 -4.44 -27.36
N VAL A 304 -0.54 -3.80 -26.43
CA VAL A 304 -0.47 -2.35 -26.24
C VAL A 304 0.97 -1.92 -26.10
N ILE A 305 1.25 -0.66 -26.41
CA ILE A 305 2.61 -0.09 -26.41
C ILE A 305 2.72 1.23 -25.65
N ALA A 306 1.62 1.75 -25.11
CA ALA A 306 1.63 2.93 -24.26
C ALA A 306 0.52 2.87 -23.21
N ASN A 307 0.69 3.63 -22.14
CA ASN A 307 -0.31 3.90 -21.13
C ASN A 307 -0.11 5.29 -20.53
N ILE A 308 -1.18 5.86 -20.01
CA ILE A 308 -1.12 7.03 -19.14
C ILE A 308 -1.57 6.56 -17.76
N ALA A 309 -0.66 6.57 -16.81
CA ALA A 309 -0.89 6.09 -15.46
C ALA A 309 -0.20 6.99 -14.44
N SER A 310 -0.69 6.94 -13.21
CA SER A 310 -0.01 7.51 -12.06
C SER A 310 1.08 6.54 -11.61
N VAL A 311 2.33 6.97 -11.68
CA VAL A 311 3.51 6.13 -11.46
C VAL A 311 4.34 6.64 -10.29
N ASN A 312 4.97 5.71 -9.58
CA ASN A 312 6.01 6.02 -8.59
C ASN A 312 7.41 5.87 -9.21
N ALA A 313 8.44 6.25 -8.45
CA ALA A 313 9.84 6.21 -8.85
C ALA A 313 10.31 4.86 -9.43
N THR A 314 9.67 3.76 -9.05
CA THR A 314 10.11 2.40 -9.44
C THR A 314 9.37 1.86 -10.67
N TYR A 315 8.31 2.53 -11.12
CA TYR A 315 7.36 1.94 -12.08
C TYR A 315 8.01 1.61 -13.42
N VAL A 316 8.73 2.54 -14.05
CA VAL A 316 9.33 2.35 -15.39
C VAL A 316 10.40 1.24 -15.37
N PRO A 317 11.41 1.27 -14.46
CA PRO A 317 12.38 0.17 -14.38
C PRO A 317 11.74 -1.19 -14.06
N ASN A 318 10.73 -1.21 -13.18
CA ASN A 318 9.99 -2.45 -12.87
C ASN A 318 9.18 -2.95 -14.06
N ASN A 319 8.56 -2.06 -14.84
CA ASN A 319 7.84 -2.44 -16.04
C ASN A 319 8.79 -3.12 -17.03
N LYS A 320 9.95 -2.51 -17.31
CA LYS A 320 11.02 -3.11 -18.14
C LYS A 320 11.46 -4.48 -17.62
N LYS A 321 11.68 -4.62 -16.32
CA LYS A 321 12.05 -5.89 -15.68
C LYS A 321 11.01 -6.99 -15.89
N ILE A 322 9.72 -6.65 -15.78
CA ILE A 322 8.60 -7.60 -15.86
C ILE A 322 8.28 -7.97 -17.32
N THR A 323 8.23 -6.97 -18.20
CA THR A 323 7.77 -7.14 -19.58
C THR A 323 8.91 -7.47 -20.55
N GLY A 324 10.16 -7.12 -20.19
CA GLY A 324 11.30 -7.17 -21.10
C GLY A 324 11.26 -6.10 -22.19
N VAL A 325 10.38 -5.10 -22.06
CA VAL A 325 10.20 -4.00 -23.02
C VAL A 325 11.02 -2.79 -22.57
N GLU A 326 11.74 -2.17 -23.52
CA GLU A 326 12.39 -0.87 -23.27
C GLU A 326 11.30 0.19 -23.14
N THR A 327 11.05 0.61 -21.90
CA THR A 327 9.99 1.58 -21.59
C THR A 327 10.60 2.90 -21.14
N GLU A 328 10.02 3.99 -21.61
CA GLU A 328 10.34 5.35 -21.19
C GLU A 328 9.10 6.04 -20.61
N GLY A 329 9.33 7.06 -19.78
CA GLY A 329 8.30 7.85 -19.12
C GLY A 329 8.36 9.33 -19.53
N ILE A 330 7.20 9.93 -19.81
CA ILE A 330 7.04 11.39 -19.95
C ILE A 330 6.03 11.86 -18.92
N ASN A 331 6.50 12.63 -17.94
CA ASN A 331 5.72 13.05 -16.79
C ASN A 331 4.79 14.23 -17.12
N PHE A 332 3.66 14.23 -16.42
CA PHE A 332 2.66 15.29 -16.40
C PHE A 332 2.75 16.02 -15.06
N GLY A 333 3.12 17.29 -15.09
CA GLY A 333 3.04 18.17 -13.92
C GLY A 333 3.93 17.74 -12.74
N ASP A 334 3.49 18.09 -11.53
CA ASP A 334 4.20 17.86 -10.28
C ASP A 334 3.76 16.54 -9.60
N THR A 335 4.60 16.02 -8.70
CA THR A 335 4.26 14.84 -7.89
C THR A 335 3.21 15.17 -6.84
N TYR A 336 2.44 14.15 -6.48
CA TYR A 336 1.34 14.28 -5.56
C TYR A 336 1.14 13.04 -4.71
N LEU A 337 0.48 13.21 -3.57
CA LEU A 337 0.42 12.16 -2.56
C LEU A 337 -0.85 12.21 -1.70
N THR A 338 -1.53 11.06 -1.62
CA THR A 338 -2.63 10.81 -0.68
C THR A 338 -2.13 9.95 0.49
N GLY A 339 -2.83 9.99 1.63
CA GLY A 339 -2.44 9.19 2.79
C GLY A 339 -2.71 7.69 2.64
N THR A 340 -3.54 7.30 1.65
CA THR A 340 -4.07 5.93 1.55
C THR A 340 -3.00 4.88 1.23
N SER A 341 -1.98 5.23 0.44
CA SER A 341 -0.94 4.28 0.01
C SER A 341 0.18 4.06 1.03
N ILE A 342 0.37 4.98 1.99
CA ILE A 342 1.49 4.92 2.94
C ILE A 342 1.47 3.62 3.76
N PRO A 343 0.31 3.19 4.31
CA PRO A 343 0.28 1.96 5.08
C PRO A 343 0.42 0.70 4.23
N GLU A 344 0.28 0.73 2.90
CA GLU A 344 0.29 -0.49 2.05
C GLU A 344 1.62 -1.26 2.10
N TYR A 345 2.70 -0.62 2.57
CA TYR A 345 4.00 -1.22 2.84
C TYR A 345 4.48 -0.94 4.26
N GLY A 346 3.57 -0.55 5.16
CA GLY A 346 3.93 -0.18 6.52
C GLY A 346 4.44 -1.39 7.31
N LEU A 347 5.32 -1.17 8.27
CA LEU A 347 5.77 -2.21 9.20
C LEU A 347 5.11 -1.99 10.56
N GLY A 348 4.41 -2.99 11.08
CA GLY A 348 3.70 -2.93 12.36
C GLY A 348 4.20 -3.96 13.36
N VAL A 349 4.02 -3.68 14.65
CA VAL A 349 4.32 -4.63 15.74
C VAL A 349 3.03 -5.30 16.20
N THR A 350 3.00 -6.62 16.26
CA THR A 350 1.78 -7.34 16.65
C THR A 350 1.63 -7.46 18.16
N VAL A 351 0.39 -7.63 18.63
CA VAL A 351 0.09 -7.90 20.05
C VAL A 351 0.66 -9.22 20.57
N THR A 352 1.17 -10.09 19.68
CA THR A 352 1.84 -11.33 20.07
C THR A 352 3.32 -11.13 20.42
N SER A 353 3.88 -9.94 20.18
CA SER A 353 5.25 -9.61 20.57
C SER A 353 5.36 -9.53 22.09
N GLU A 354 6.34 -10.25 22.65
CA GLU A 354 6.65 -10.19 24.08
C GLU A 354 7.62 -9.04 24.41
N ARG A 355 8.26 -8.46 23.37
CA ARG A 355 9.21 -7.33 23.49
C ARG A 355 8.97 -6.27 22.39
N PRO A 356 7.86 -5.51 22.48
CA PRO A 356 7.58 -4.42 21.53
C PRO A 356 8.68 -3.35 21.50
N ASP A 357 9.37 -3.11 22.63
CA ASP A 357 10.55 -2.24 22.71
C ASP A 357 11.66 -2.69 21.77
N LYS A 358 11.94 -4.00 21.73
CA LYS A 358 12.95 -4.59 20.84
C LYS A 358 12.51 -4.61 19.38
N ALA A 359 11.23 -4.85 19.12
CA ALA A 359 10.68 -4.76 17.77
C ALA A 359 10.84 -3.34 17.20
N VAL A 360 10.54 -2.30 17.98
CA VAL A 360 10.70 -0.90 17.54
C VAL A 360 12.18 -0.51 17.38
N GLN A 361 13.08 -0.96 18.26
CA GLN A 361 14.53 -0.78 18.07
C GLN A 361 15.01 -1.41 16.76
N PHE A 362 14.49 -2.60 16.42
CA PHE A 362 14.79 -3.26 15.16
C PHE A 362 14.23 -2.50 13.94
N LEU A 363 13.00 -2.00 14.00
CA LEU A 363 12.43 -1.17 12.92
C LEU A 363 13.30 0.07 12.66
N ASN A 364 13.75 0.77 13.71
CA ASN A 364 14.68 1.89 13.56
C ASN A 364 15.97 1.43 12.87
N LEU A 365 16.57 0.33 13.33
CA LEU A 365 17.81 -0.19 12.77
C LEU A 365 17.66 -0.57 11.29
N VAL A 366 16.54 -1.18 10.89
CA VAL A 366 16.26 -1.52 9.48
C VAL A 366 16.19 -0.27 8.60
N MET A 367 15.59 0.82 9.09
CA MET A 367 15.44 2.06 8.32
C MET A 367 16.70 2.94 8.31
N THR A 368 17.69 2.67 9.18
CA THR A 368 18.89 3.51 9.34
C THR A 368 20.21 2.78 9.09
N ASN A 369 20.18 1.45 8.93
CA ASN A 369 21.36 0.64 8.63
C ASN A 369 21.22 -0.06 7.27
N ALA A 370 21.84 0.54 6.24
CA ALA A 370 21.81 0.04 4.86
C ALA A 370 22.43 -1.37 4.72
N GLU A 371 23.44 -1.72 5.51
CA GLU A 371 24.05 -3.06 5.47
C GLU A 371 23.06 -4.12 5.92
N LEU A 372 22.39 -3.89 7.06
CA LEU A 372 21.33 -4.77 7.55
C LEU A 372 20.19 -4.88 6.54
N ALA A 373 19.68 -3.76 6.05
CA ALA A 373 18.59 -3.74 5.08
C ALA A 373 18.98 -4.50 3.80
N ASN A 374 20.18 -4.31 3.28
CA ASN A 374 20.64 -5.03 2.10
C ASN A 374 20.82 -6.54 2.34
N LEU A 375 21.27 -6.97 3.52
CA LEU A 375 21.28 -8.39 3.89
C LEU A 375 19.86 -8.97 3.91
N MET A 376 18.90 -8.25 4.52
CA MET A 376 17.51 -8.67 4.56
C MET A 376 16.88 -8.75 3.16
N ASN A 377 17.24 -7.84 2.25
CA ASN A 377 16.67 -7.80 0.90
C ASN A 377 17.33 -8.77 -0.08
N TYR A 378 18.65 -8.89 -0.05
CA TYR A 378 19.41 -9.52 -1.13
C TYR A 378 20.35 -10.62 -0.67
N GLY A 379 20.50 -10.81 0.64
CA GLY A 379 21.40 -11.81 1.22
C GLY A 379 22.88 -11.40 1.09
N ILE A 380 23.74 -12.38 0.89
CA ILE A 380 25.21 -12.24 0.91
C ILE A 380 25.77 -12.06 -0.51
N GLU A 381 26.64 -11.05 -0.69
CA GLU A 381 27.38 -10.79 -1.93
C GLU A 381 28.26 -11.97 -2.35
N GLY A 382 28.30 -12.28 -3.65
CA GLY A 382 29.02 -13.43 -4.23
C GLY A 382 28.31 -14.77 -4.03
N VAL A 383 27.21 -14.82 -3.28
CA VAL A 383 26.34 -15.99 -3.12
C VAL A 383 24.98 -15.74 -3.77
N HIS A 384 24.33 -14.63 -3.41
CA HIS A 384 22.96 -14.31 -3.82
C HIS A 384 22.90 -13.17 -4.85
N TYR A 385 23.86 -12.26 -4.81
CA TYR A 385 23.97 -11.14 -5.76
C TYR A 385 25.44 -10.79 -6.00
N GLU A 386 25.72 -10.09 -7.10
CA GLU A 386 26.99 -9.40 -7.35
C GLU A 386 26.72 -7.92 -7.63
N LYS A 387 27.65 -7.05 -7.23
CA LYS A 387 27.57 -5.63 -7.54
C LYS A 387 27.96 -5.35 -9.00
N VAL A 388 27.10 -4.62 -9.69
CA VAL A 388 27.35 -4.04 -11.02
C VAL A 388 27.93 -2.63 -10.89
N SER A 389 27.49 -1.89 -9.86
CA SER A 389 28.02 -0.58 -9.46
C SER A 389 27.94 -0.41 -7.93
N GLU A 390 27.94 0.82 -7.41
CA GLU A 390 27.94 1.06 -5.97
C GLU A 390 26.65 0.53 -5.31
N HIS A 391 25.49 0.84 -5.92
CA HIS A 391 24.17 0.46 -5.44
C HIS A 391 23.35 -0.41 -6.40
N ILE A 392 23.89 -0.74 -7.58
CA ILE A 392 23.21 -1.65 -8.53
C ILE A 392 23.79 -3.05 -8.44
N ILE A 393 22.91 -4.03 -8.34
CA ILE A 393 23.24 -5.45 -8.25
C ILE A 393 22.63 -6.27 -9.38
N ASP A 394 23.19 -7.44 -9.61
CA ASP A 394 22.62 -8.47 -10.47
C ASP A 394 22.80 -9.86 -9.83
N TYR A 395 22.24 -10.89 -10.46
CA TYR A 395 22.51 -12.26 -10.07
C TYR A 395 23.95 -12.66 -10.44
N PRO A 396 24.62 -13.49 -9.62
CA PRO A 396 25.89 -14.10 -10.00
C PRO A 396 25.78 -14.91 -11.30
N GLU A 397 26.91 -15.18 -11.95
CA GLU A 397 26.92 -15.97 -13.19
C GLU A 397 26.25 -17.35 -13.00
N GLY A 398 25.23 -17.63 -13.82
CA GLY A 398 24.48 -18.90 -13.77
C GLY A 398 23.40 -18.97 -12.69
N VAL A 399 23.19 -17.88 -11.95
CA VAL A 399 22.11 -17.71 -10.97
C VAL A 399 21.02 -16.83 -11.56
N ASP A 400 19.76 -17.11 -11.22
CA ASP A 400 18.60 -16.30 -11.55
C ASP A 400 17.50 -16.45 -10.49
N ALA A 401 16.37 -15.76 -10.67
CA ALA A 401 15.24 -15.80 -9.74
C ALA A 401 14.66 -17.21 -9.49
N SER A 402 14.94 -18.19 -10.37
CA SER A 402 14.43 -19.56 -10.24
C SER A 402 15.33 -20.47 -9.40
N ASN A 403 16.59 -20.08 -9.17
CA ASN A 403 17.58 -20.93 -8.50
C ASN A 403 18.41 -20.23 -7.40
N VAL A 404 18.28 -18.91 -7.24
CA VAL A 404 18.93 -18.18 -6.15
C VAL A 404 18.40 -18.67 -4.80
N GLY A 405 19.30 -18.81 -3.81
CA GLY A 405 18.97 -19.37 -2.52
C GLY A 405 18.20 -18.45 -1.56
N TYR A 406 18.18 -17.14 -1.85
CA TYR A 406 17.54 -16.09 -1.06
C TYR A 406 17.38 -14.80 -1.91
N GLY A 407 16.52 -13.87 -1.49
CA GLY A 407 16.41 -12.53 -2.10
C GLY A 407 15.35 -12.43 -3.18
N ILE A 408 14.30 -13.25 -3.08
CA ILE A 408 13.16 -13.33 -4.03
C ILE A 408 11.81 -13.07 -3.36
N GLN A 409 11.83 -12.56 -2.14
CA GLN A 409 10.65 -12.02 -1.47
C GLN A 409 10.06 -10.85 -2.26
N ILE A 410 8.76 -10.60 -2.07
CA ILE A 410 8.01 -9.56 -2.78
C ILE A 410 8.11 -8.20 -2.07
N VAL A 411 8.42 -8.24 -0.77
CA VAL A 411 8.55 -7.08 0.09
C VAL A 411 9.99 -6.59 0.18
N SER A 412 10.14 -5.31 0.52
CA SER A 412 11.44 -4.69 0.75
C SER A 412 11.55 -4.09 2.13
N PHE A 413 12.78 -4.02 2.63
CA PHE A 413 13.13 -3.44 3.94
C PHE A 413 14.09 -2.28 3.79
N GLY A 414 13.97 -1.27 4.65
CA GLY A 414 14.90 -0.14 4.70
C GLY A 414 14.56 1.01 3.77
N ASP A 415 15.41 2.03 3.80
CA ASP A 415 15.26 3.26 3.03
C ASP A 415 15.66 3.03 1.57
N SER A 416 14.73 3.24 0.63
CA SER A 416 14.94 3.04 -0.82
C SER A 416 16.13 3.83 -1.39
N ALA A 417 16.53 4.93 -0.74
CA ALA A 417 17.70 5.70 -1.16
C ALA A 417 19.05 5.06 -0.77
N GLU A 418 19.04 4.09 0.15
CA GLU A 418 20.24 3.50 0.74
C GLU A 418 20.39 2.00 0.43
N ILE A 419 19.28 1.33 0.09
CA ILE A 419 19.30 -0.09 -0.30
C ILE A 419 19.59 -0.25 -1.79
N TYR A 420 20.21 -1.37 -2.14
CA TYR A 420 20.51 -1.70 -3.52
C TYR A 420 19.26 -1.82 -4.38
N GLN A 421 19.44 -1.66 -5.69
CA GLN A 421 18.44 -2.03 -6.68
C GLN A 421 19.02 -3.06 -7.64
N ARG A 422 18.19 -4.00 -8.06
CA ARG A 422 18.60 -4.98 -9.08
C ARG A 422 18.45 -4.36 -10.47
N ALA A 423 19.39 -4.63 -11.37
CA ALA A 423 19.23 -4.28 -12.78
C ALA A 423 17.82 -4.67 -13.29
N PRO A 424 17.15 -3.82 -14.11
CA PRO A 424 17.71 -2.76 -14.95
C PRO A 424 17.77 -1.36 -14.32
N PHE A 425 17.58 -1.22 -13.00
CA PHE A 425 17.83 0.07 -12.33
C PHE A 425 19.28 0.53 -12.52
N THR A 426 19.49 1.84 -12.49
CA THR A 426 20.80 2.50 -12.65
C THR A 426 21.05 3.46 -11.49
N GLU A 427 22.29 3.93 -11.30
CA GLU A 427 22.60 4.92 -10.26
C GLU A 427 21.79 6.23 -10.44
N GLU A 428 21.46 6.59 -11.69
CA GLU A 428 20.64 7.77 -12.00
C GLU A 428 19.23 7.69 -11.39
N TRP A 429 18.72 6.49 -11.09
CA TRP A 429 17.43 6.33 -10.41
C TRP A 429 17.44 6.93 -8.99
N TYR A 430 18.54 6.82 -8.25
CA TYR A 430 18.61 7.41 -6.91
C TYR A 430 18.55 8.93 -6.95
N GLU A 431 18.96 9.56 -8.07
CA GLU A 431 18.87 11.00 -8.27
C GLU A 431 17.41 11.49 -8.46
N THR A 432 16.47 10.59 -8.79
CA THR A 432 15.06 10.94 -8.99
C THR A 432 14.21 10.76 -7.73
N LEU A 433 14.69 9.99 -6.74
CA LEU A 433 13.91 9.63 -5.55
C LEU A 433 13.35 10.84 -4.80
N ASP A 434 14.15 11.89 -4.63
CA ASP A 434 13.76 13.08 -3.87
C ASP A 434 12.48 13.73 -4.43
N GLN A 435 12.25 13.69 -5.75
CA GLN A 435 11.03 14.21 -6.37
C GLN A 435 9.77 13.50 -5.83
N TYR A 436 9.89 12.24 -5.44
CA TYR A 436 8.80 11.42 -4.92
C TYR A 436 8.68 11.44 -3.38
N SER A 437 9.47 12.27 -2.70
CA SER A 437 9.35 12.48 -1.26
C SER A 437 8.06 13.25 -0.93
N ALA A 438 7.58 13.10 0.31
CA ALA A 438 6.43 13.88 0.78
C ALA A 438 6.73 15.39 0.88
N GLU A 439 8.01 15.79 0.97
CA GLU A 439 8.41 17.21 1.00
C GLU A 439 8.24 17.90 -0.35
N ASN A 440 8.43 17.16 -1.44
CA ASN A 440 8.33 17.67 -2.81
C ASN A 440 6.95 17.41 -3.46
N ALA A 441 6.09 16.61 -2.83
CA ALA A 441 4.77 16.28 -3.34
C ALA A 441 3.67 17.22 -2.87
N GLN A 442 2.66 17.44 -3.73
CA GLN A 442 1.42 18.06 -3.32
C GLN A 442 0.59 17.08 -2.46
N LEU A 443 0.42 17.40 -1.18
CA LEU A 443 -0.34 16.57 -0.25
C LEU A 443 -1.84 16.84 -0.33
N SER A 444 -2.62 15.78 -0.17
CA SER A 444 -4.07 15.87 0.02
C SER A 444 -4.46 16.65 1.29
N GLN A 445 -5.58 17.37 1.25
CA GLN A 445 -6.25 17.95 2.43
C GLN A 445 -6.69 16.89 3.44
N ALA A 446 -6.81 15.64 2.99
CA ALA A 446 -7.12 14.47 3.81
C ALA A 446 -5.89 13.59 4.09
N PHE A 447 -4.67 14.10 3.92
CA PHE A 447 -3.47 13.34 4.26
C PHE A 447 -3.46 12.97 5.75
N GLY A 448 -3.45 11.67 6.05
CA GLY A 448 -3.58 11.14 7.42
C GLY A 448 -5.02 10.97 7.94
N TYR A 449 -6.03 11.19 7.09
CA TYR A 449 -7.42 10.87 7.39
C TYR A 449 -7.82 9.54 6.75
N VAL A 450 -8.50 8.71 7.53
CA VAL A 450 -9.08 7.44 7.08
C VAL A 450 -10.52 7.38 7.58
N PHE A 451 -11.45 7.10 6.68
CA PHE A 451 -12.86 7.00 7.01
C PHE A 451 -13.17 5.76 7.88
N ASP A 452 -13.77 5.95 9.06
CA ASP A 452 -14.33 4.85 9.85
C ASP A 452 -15.76 4.52 9.38
N SER A 453 -15.87 3.46 8.60
CA SER A 453 -17.13 3.00 8.04
C SER A 453 -17.97 2.12 8.98
N SER A 454 -17.54 1.90 10.23
CA SER A 454 -18.17 0.96 11.17
C SER A 454 -19.64 1.27 11.45
N SER A 455 -20.01 2.55 11.52
CA SER A 455 -21.36 3.04 11.79
C SER A 455 -22.32 2.86 10.61
N VAL A 456 -21.79 2.73 9.38
CA VAL A 456 -22.55 2.63 8.11
C VAL A 456 -22.26 1.33 7.35
N ARG A 457 -21.73 0.32 8.04
CA ARG A 457 -21.29 -0.97 7.44
C ARG A 457 -22.34 -1.65 6.56
N THR A 458 -23.63 -1.51 6.89
CA THR A 458 -24.71 -2.12 6.10
C THR A 458 -24.87 -1.44 4.75
N GLN A 459 -24.86 -0.12 4.73
CA GLN A 459 -24.91 0.69 3.51
C GLN A 459 -23.67 0.45 2.66
N VAL A 460 -22.50 0.41 3.29
CA VAL A 460 -21.22 0.09 2.62
C VAL A 460 -21.31 -1.20 1.82
N ALA A 461 -21.75 -2.30 2.44
CA ALA A 461 -21.87 -3.59 1.74
C ALA A 461 -22.86 -3.53 0.55
N ALA A 462 -23.96 -2.79 0.70
CA ALA A 462 -24.94 -2.60 -0.37
C ALA A 462 -24.37 -1.75 -1.51
N VAL A 463 -23.72 -0.64 -1.19
CA VAL A 463 -23.08 0.27 -2.15
C VAL A 463 -21.98 -0.43 -2.93
N SER A 464 -21.07 -1.14 -2.26
CA SER A 464 -19.99 -1.91 -2.93
C SER A 464 -20.54 -2.92 -3.92
N SER A 465 -21.64 -3.61 -3.58
CA SER A 465 -22.31 -4.54 -4.50
C SER A 465 -22.84 -3.82 -5.75
N VAL A 466 -23.41 -2.62 -5.58
CA VAL A 466 -23.91 -1.81 -6.71
C VAL A 466 -22.75 -1.31 -7.57
N ILE A 467 -21.64 -0.83 -6.98
CA ILE A 467 -20.47 -0.40 -7.75
C ILE A 467 -19.91 -1.57 -8.57
N GLY A 468 -19.72 -2.74 -7.95
CA GLY A 468 -19.23 -3.94 -8.62
C GLY A 468 -20.14 -4.46 -9.76
N GLU A 469 -21.45 -4.20 -9.69
CA GLU A 469 -22.39 -4.56 -10.77
C GLU A 469 -22.36 -3.58 -11.96
N TYR A 470 -22.21 -2.28 -11.68
CA TYR A 470 -22.38 -1.25 -12.70
C TYR A 470 -21.07 -0.76 -13.30
N ASN A 471 -20.10 -0.42 -12.44
CA ASN A 471 -18.87 0.28 -12.81
C ASN A 471 -18.01 -0.48 -13.84
N PRO A 472 -17.75 -1.80 -13.71
CA PRO A 472 -16.83 -2.49 -14.62
C PRO A 472 -17.20 -2.38 -16.09
N SER A 473 -18.48 -2.58 -16.42
CA SER A 473 -18.95 -2.48 -17.80
C SER A 473 -18.86 -1.07 -18.40
N LEU A 474 -19.08 -0.05 -17.57
CA LEU A 474 -18.95 1.37 -17.94
C LEU A 474 -17.48 1.72 -18.18
N MET A 475 -16.60 1.33 -17.26
CA MET A 475 -15.15 1.59 -17.34
C MET A 475 -14.44 0.77 -18.44
N CYS A 476 -15.06 -0.28 -18.95
CA CYS A 476 -14.60 -0.98 -20.15
C CYS A 476 -15.17 -0.42 -21.47
N GLY A 477 -16.01 0.62 -21.44
CA GLY A 477 -16.63 1.20 -22.64
C GLY A 477 -17.67 0.30 -23.33
N MET A 478 -18.11 -0.77 -22.66
CA MET A 478 -18.93 -1.83 -23.27
C MET A 478 -20.44 -1.58 -23.18
N VAL A 479 -20.85 -0.43 -22.65
CA VAL A 479 -22.26 -0.03 -22.51
C VAL A 479 -22.65 0.89 -23.66
N GLU A 480 -23.69 0.54 -24.41
CA GLU A 480 -24.18 1.35 -25.55
C GLU A 480 -24.92 2.61 -25.08
N ASP A 481 -25.89 2.47 -24.17
CA ASP A 481 -26.60 3.59 -23.55
C ASP A 481 -25.88 4.03 -22.26
N VAL A 482 -24.78 4.75 -22.43
CA VAL A 482 -23.92 5.20 -21.32
C VAL A 482 -24.71 6.09 -20.35
N GLU A 483 -25.39 7.13 -20.85
CA GLU A 483 -26.15 8.06 -20.02
C GLU A 483 -27.25 7.33 -19.24
N GLY A 484 -28.04 6.48 -19.91
CA GLY A 484 -29.08 5.69 -19.26
C GLY A 484 -28.53 4.76 -18.17
N ARG A 485 -27.42 4.07 -18.45
CA ARG A 485 -26.78 3.17 -17.48
C ARG A 485 -26.18 3.91 -16.28
N VAL A 486 -25.60 5.09 -16.50
CA VAL A 486 -25.08 5.95 -15.42
C VAL A 486 -26.24 6.48 -14.56
N GLU A 487 -27.37 6.87 -15.14
CA GLU A 487 -28.56 7.29 -14.38
C GLU A 487 -29.14 6.14 -13.54
N GLU A 488 -29.22 4.92 -14.10
CA GLU A 488 -29.59 3.73 -13.34
C GLU A 488 -28.61 3.47 -12.17
N PHE A 489 -27.31 3.62 -12.43
CA PHE A 489 -26.27 3.44 -11.42
C PHE A 489 -26.42 4.44 -10.27
N ARG A 490 -26.57 5.73 -10.58
CA ARG A 490 -26.80 6.81 -9.60
C ARG A 490 -28.04 6.53 -8.75
N ALA A 491 -29.13 6.10 -9.37
CA ALA A 491 -30.36 5.75 -8.65
C ALA A 491 -30.19 4.52 -7.73
N ALA A 492 -29.45 3.50 -8.19
CA ALA A 492 -29.13 2.32 -7.41
C ALA A 492 -28.25 2.65 -6.20
N LEU A 493 -27.21 3.48 -6.38
CA LEU A 493 -26.35 3.96 -5.29
C LEU A 493 -27.14 4.74 -4.23
N LYS A 494 -28.02 5.67 -4.67
CA LYS A 494 -28.90 6.43 -3.77
C LYS A 494 -29.83 5.50 -2.98
N THR A 495 -30.37 4.47 -3.62
CA THR A 495 -31.21 3.45 -2.95
C THR A 495 -30.41 2.60 -1.97
N ALA A 496 -29.14 2.31 -2.27
CA ALA A 496 -28.24 1.55 -1.40
C ALA A 496 -27.73 2.35 -0.19
N GLY A 497 -27.90 3.68 -0.20
CA GLY A 497 -27.58 4.56 0.92
C GLY A 497 -26.22 5.26 0.80
N ILE A 498 -25.72 5.53 -0.41
CA ILE A 498 -24.45 6.28 -0.59
C ILE A 498 -24.48 7.65 0.11
N ASP A 499 -25.63 8.34 0.13
CA ASP A 499 -25.77 9.67 0.73
C ASP A 499 -25.54 9.61 2.26
N ASP A 500 -25.98 8.54 2.93
CA ASP A 500 -25.74 8.34 4.37
C ASP A 500 -24.26 8.14 4.65
N ILE A 501 -23.56 7.41 3.77
CA ILE A 501 -22.13 7.15 3.91
C ILE A 501 -21.34 8.44 3.72
N ILE A 502 -21.64 9.23 2.68
CA ILE A 502 -20.95 10.50 2.41
C ILE A 502 -21.18 11.50 3.54
N ALA A 503 -22.41 11.60 4.06
CA ALA A 503 -22.70 12.50 5.16
C ALA A 503 -21.92 12.13 6.44
N GLU A 504 -21.78 10.84 6.74
CA GLU A 504 -20.99 10.38 7.87
C GLU A 504 -19.48 10.58 7.65
N ASN A 505 -18.99 10.35 6.43
CA ASN A 505 -17.60 10.60 6.06
C ASN A 505 -17.25 12.10 6.17
N GLN A 506 -18.12 12.99 5.66
CA GLN A 506 -17.96 14.44 5.83
C GLN A 506 -17.92 14.86 7.30
N ARG A 507 -18.81 14.31 8.13
CA ARG A 507 -18.84 14.61 9.57
C ARG A 507 -17.50 14.24 10.23
N GLN A 508 -17.00 13.04 9.97
CA GLN A 508 -15.73 12.56 10.52
C GLN A 508 -14.54 13.38 10.00
N PHE A 509 -14.53 13.71 8.71
CA PHE A 509 -13.49 14.52 8.10
C PHE A 509 -13.44 15.94 8.69
N ASP A 510 -14.61 16.59 8.86
CA ASP A 510 -14.70 17.91 9.48
C ASP A 510 -14.21 17.89 10.94
N GLU A 511 -14.54 16.85 11.70
CA GLU A 511 -14.07 16.65 13.08
C GLU A 511 -12.55 16.44 13.14
N TRP A 512 -12.00 15.61 12.25
CA TRP A 512 -10.56 15.36 12.15
C TRP A 512 -9.81 16.64 11.79
N ARG A 513 -10.25 17.39 10.78
CA ARG A 513 -9.66 18.69 10.40
C ARG A 513 -9.68 19.70 11.54
N ALA A 514 -10.77 19.76 12.29
CA ALA A 514 -10.88 20.63 13.46
C ALA A 514 -9.95 20.22 14.61
N SER A 515 -9.56 18.95 14.68
CA SER A 515 -8.59 18.47 15.68
C SER A 515 -7.16 18.83 15.33
N LYS A 516 -6.78 18.81 14.05
CA LYS A 516 -5.46 19.19 13.52
C LYS A 516 -5.18 20.70 13.59
N ALA A 517 -6.22 21.53 13.66
CA ALA A 517 -6.08 22.99 13.75
C ALA A 517 -5.82 23.52 15.18
N LYS A 518 -5.74 22.65 16.19
CA LYS A 518 -5.49 22.98 17.60
C LYS A 518 -4.06 22.70 17.98
#